data_AF-A0A1V4QJV8-F1
#
_entry.id   AF-A0A1V4QJV8-F1
#
_cell.length_a   1.000
_cell.length_b   1.000
_cell.length_c   1.000
_cell.angle_alpha   90.00
_cell.angle_beta   90.00
_cell.angle_gamma   90.00
#
_symmetry.space_group_name_H-M   'P 1'
#
loop_
_entity.id
_entity.type
_entity.pdbx_description
1 polymer ?
#
loop_
_entity_poly.entity_id
_entity_poly.type
_entity_poly.pdbx_seq_one_letter_code
_entity_poly.pdbx_strand_id
1 'polypeptide(L)' 'MADEILSLDEADLSTILSHYKKIMENFQPTPEWERAVVAFFIINAVRVKNNLLQGYILKQNFQCNSHDCPCRTPRLRLVK' A
#
# COMPACT_ATOMS: atom_id res chain seq x y z
N MET A 1 -8.04 15.87 -9.12
CA MET A 1 -8.04 15.51 -7.69
C MET A 1 -7.98 14.00 -7.43
N ALA A 2 -8.97 13.19 -7.82
CA ALA A 2 -8.89 11.73 -7.57
C ALA A 2 -7.70 11.07 -8.31
N ASP A 3 -7.53 11.38 -9.60
CA ASP A 3 -6.43 10.84 -10.40
C ASP A 3 -5.05 11.30 -9.92
N GLU A 4 -4.96 12.53 -9.39
CA GLU A 4 -3.74 13.07 -8.79
C GLU A 4 -3.35 12.25 -7.56
N ILE A 5 -4.28 11.99 -6.64
CA ILE A 5 -4.03 11.19 -5.43
C ILE A 5 -3.64 9.74 -5.81
N LEU A 6 -4.22 9.19 -6.87
CA LEU A 6 -3.88 7.83 -7.35
C LEU A 6 -2.49 7.73 -7.99
N SER A 7 -1.92 8.86 -8.44
CA SER A 7 -0.60 8.91 -9.08
C SER A 7 0.57 9.03 -8.09
N LEU A 8 0.28 9.35 -6.83
CA LEU A 8 1.29 9.54 -5.79
C LEU A 8 1.85 8.22 -5.27
N ASP A 9 3.12 8.24 -4.86
CA ASP A 9 3.74 7.11 -4.16
C ASP A 9 3.36 7.08 -2.66
N GLU A 10 3.72 5.99 -1.98
CA GLU A 10 3.34 5.78 -0.57
C GLU A 10 4.02 6.79 0.38
N ALA A 11 5.20 7.32 0.02
CA ALA A 11 5.91 8.30 0.84
C ALA A 11 5.23 9.68 0.76
N ASP A 12 4.82 10.08 -0.43
CA ASP A 12 4.07 11.29 -0.69
C ASP A 12 2.69 11.23 -0.02
N LEU A 13 1.97 10.11 -0.18
CA LEU A 13 0.69 9.89 0.49
C LEU A 13 0.82 9.98 2.01
N SER A 14 1.88 9.44 2.60
CA SER A 14 2.14 9.53 4.05
C SER A 14 2.40 10.96 4.52
N THR A 15 3.16 11.72 3.71
CA THR A 15 3.49 13.13 4.00
C THR A 15 2.23 14.00 3.97
N ILE A 16 1.42 13.87 2.91
CA ILE A 16 0.19 14.65 2.74
C ILE A 16 -0.85 14.26 3.79
N LEU A 17 -0.99 12.95 4.10
CA LEU A 17 -1.88 12.50 5.18
C LEU A 17 -1.50 13.12 6.52
N SER A 18 -0.20 13.19 6.83
CA SER A 18 0.29 13.81 8.07
C SER A 18 0.00 15.30 8.16
N HIS A 19 0.04 16.01 7.03
CA HIS A 19 -0.36 17.41 6.95
C HIS A 19 -1.85 17.58 7.30
N TYR A 20 -2.74 16.83 6.65
CA TYR A 20 -4.18 16.92 6.93
C TYR A 20 -4.54 16.43 8.34
N LYS A 21 -3.83 15.43 8.87
CA LYS A 21 -4.00 14.98 10.26
C LYS A 21 -3.77 16.11 11.26
N LYS A 22 -2.71 16.91 11.09
CA LYS A 22 -2.43 18.06 11.98
C LYS A 22 -3.53 19.12 11.93
N ILE A 23 -4.13 19.34 10.76
CA ILE A 23 -5.26 20.26 10.61
C ILE A 23 -6.49 19.70 11.35
N MET A 24 -6.77 18.41 11.21
CA MET A 24 -7.90 17.76 11.88
C MET A 24 -7.79 17.77 13.41
N GLU A 25 -6.58 17.61 13.96
CA GLU A 25 -6.31 17.63 15.40
C GLU A 25 -6.72 18.96 16.06
N ASN A 26 -6.71 20.06 15.30
CA ASN A 26 -7.23 21.35 15.73
C ASN A 26 -8.67 21.54 15.24
N PHE A 27 -9.65 21.08 16.02
CA PHE A 27 -11.05 21.16 15.64
C PHE A 27 -11.50 22.62 15.40
N GLN A 28 -11.87 22.91 14.16
CA GLN A 28 -12.49 24.16 13.75
C GLN A 28 -13.64 23.83 12.80
N PRO A 29 -14.90 24.15 13.08
CA PRO A 29 -16.02 23.81 12.19
C PRO A 29 -16.09 24.79 11.02
N THR A 30 -15.04 24.85 10.21
CA THR A 30 -14.93 25.68 9.01
C THR A 30 -14.97 24.80 7.75
N PRO A 31 -15.41 25.36 6.60
CA PRO A 31 -15.38 24.63 5.34
C PRO A 31 -13.99 24.08 4.98
N GLU A 32 -12.92 24.78 5.37
CA GLU A 32 -11.54 24.35 5.15
C GLU A 32 -11.18 23.13 5.98
N TRP A 33 -11.62 23.09 7.24
CA TRP A 33 -11.41 21.94 8.10
C TRP A 33 -12.21 20.73 7.61
N GLU A 34 -13.47 20.91 7.20
CA GLU A 34 -14.27 19.83 6.61
C GLU A 34 -13.59 19.26 5.35
N ARG A 35 -13.05 20.13 4.48
CA ARG A 35 -12.26 19.70 3.31
C ARG A 35 -11.02 18.91 3.72
N ALA A 36 -10.31 19.34 4.77
CA ALA A 36 -9.15 18.63 5.30
C ALA A 36 -9.52 17.23 5.82
N VAL A 37 -10.67 17.10 6.50
CA VAL A 37 -11.20 15.82 6.96
C VAL A 37 -11.50 14.90 5.77
N VAL A 38 -12.22 15.39 4.76
CA VAL A 38 -12.54 14.61 3.56
C VAL A 38 -11.27 14.18 2.82
N ALA A 39 -10.30 15.08 2.64
CA ALA A 39 -9.02 14.79 2.01
C ALA A 39 -8.24 13.71 2.78
N PHE A 40 -8.19 13.80 4.11
CA PHE A 40 -7.57 12.78 4.96
C PHE A 40 -8.17 11.39 4.74
N PHE A 41 -9.50 11.27 4.70
CA PHE A 41 -10.16 9.99 4.49
C PHE A 41 -9.94 9.42 3.09
N ILE A 42 -9.96 10.26 2.04
CA ILE A 42 -9.69 9.83 0.67
C ILE A 42 -8.26 9.29 0.56
N ILE A 43 -7.27 10.02 1.07
CA ILE A 43 -5.86 9.61 1.05
C ILE A 43 -5.68 8.31 1.82
N ASN A 44 -6.28 8.21 3.01
CA ASN A 44 -6.20 7.00 3.82
C ASN A 44 -6.81 5.79 3.10
N ALA A 45 -7.94 5.96 2.39
CA ALA A 45 -8.54 4.90 1.59
C ALA A 45 -7.62 4.42 0.46
N VAL A 46 -6.91 5.33 -0.21
CA VAL A 46 -5.94 4.97 -1.26
C VAL A 46 -4.77 4.18 -0.68
N ARG A 47 -4.23 4.57 0.49
CA ARG A 47 -3.17 3.82 1.17
C ARG A 47 -3.61 2.41 1.58
N VAL A 48 -4.81 2.28 2.14
CA VAL A 48 -5.39 0.97 2.49
C VAL A 48 -5.53 0.11 1.23
N LYS A 49 -6.06 0.65 0.12
CA LYS A 49 -6.13 -0.03 -1.17
C LYS A 49 -4.74 -0.51 -1.64
N ASN A 50 -3.73 0.36 -1.56
CA ASN A 50 -2.36 0.02 -1.96
C ASN A 50 -1.76 -1.11 -1.12
N ASN A 51 -1.98 -1.08 0.19
CA ASN A 51 -1.53 -2.14 1.10
C ASN A 51 -2.23 -3.49 0.84
N LEU A 52 -3.53 -3.46 0.53
CA LEU A 52 -4.27 -4.67 0.14
C LEU A 52 -3.69 -5.27 -1.14
N LEU A 53 -3.44 -4.44 -2.16
CA LEU A 53 -2.86 -4.89 -3.43
C LEU A 53 -1.47 -5.49 -3.24
N GLN A 54 -0.60 -4.85 -2.46
CA GLN A 54 0.71 -5.39 -2.10
C GLN A 54 0.58 -6.77 -1.42
N GLY A 55 -0.35 -6.90 -0.48
CA GLY A 55 -0.65 -8.18 0.18
C GLY A 55 -1.08 -9.28 -0.79
N TYR A 56 -1.92 -8.96 -1.79
CA TYR A 56 -2.32 -9.91 -2.84
C TYR A 56 -1.14 -10.31 -3.74
N ILE A 57 -0.35 -9.34 -4.18
CA ILE A 57 0.84 -9.59 -5.04
C ILE A 57 1.84 -10.49 -4.31
N LEU A 58 2.14 -10.21 -3.04
CA LEU A 58 3.02 -11.05 -2.23
C LEU A 58 2.50 -12.48 -2.16
N LYS A 59 1.22 -12.68 -1.84
CA LYS A 59 0.59 -14.02 -1.78
C LYS A 59 0.65 -14.75 -3.13
N GLN A 60 0.44 -14.05 -4.24
CA GLN A 60 0.54 -14.63 -5.58
C GLN A 60 1.97 -15.06 -5.91
N ASN A 61 2.97 -14.22 -5.60
CA ASN A 61 4.38 -14.58 -5.77
C ASN A 61 4.80 -15.79 -4.92
N PHE A 62 4.21 -15.98 -3.73
CA PHE A 62 4.43 -17.19 -2.94
C PHE A 62 3.74 -18.44 -3.53
N GLN A 63 2.58 -18.30 -4.18
CA GLN A 63 1.86 -19.42 -4.82
C GLN A 63 2.48 -19.86 -6.16
N CYS A 64 3.05 -18.94 -6.93
CA CYS A 64 3.75 -19.28 -8.19
C CYS A 64 5.09 -20.00 -7.98
N ASN A 65 5.60 -20.11 -6.74
CA ASN A 65 6.74 -20.95 -6.41
C ASN A 65 6.37 -22.42 -6.10
N SER A 66 5.08 -22.79 -6.15
CA SER A 66 4.62 -24.12 -5.74
C SER A 66 4.17 -25.02 -6.89
N HIS A 67 4.02 -24.51 -8.12
CA HIS A 67 3.45 -25.30 -9.22
C HIS A 67 4.19 -25.28 -10.56
N ASP A 68 5.36 -24.66 -10.65
CA ASP A 68 6.34 -24.97 -11.71
C ASP A 68 7.76 -24.91 -11.14
N CYS A 69 8.22 -26.01 -10.55
CA CYS A 69 9.64 -26.28 -10.40
C CYS A 69 9.89 -27.70 -10.89
N PRO A 70 10.50 -27.91 -12.07
CA PRO A 70 10.77 -29.24 -12.58
C PRO A 70 11.82 -29.88 -11.67
N CYS A 71 11.50 -31.08 -11.17
CA CYS A 71 12.42 -32.04 -10.56
C CYS A 71 13.90 -31.75 -10.81
N ARG A 72 14.55 -31.05 -9.88
CA ARG A 72 16.01 -31.11 -9.70
C ARG A 72 16.29 -31.47 -8.27
N THR A 73 16.01 -32.72 -7.92
CA THR A 73 16.80 -33.38 -6.87
C THR A 73 18.26 -33.19 -7.26
N PRO A 74 19.11 -32.49 -6.47
CA PRO A 74 20.53 -32.56 -6.71
C PRO A 74 20.91 -34.03 -6.50
N ARG A 75 21.24 -34.73 -7.59
CA ARG A 75 21.78 -36.09 -7.53
C ARG A 75 23.19 -35.98 -6.93
N LEU A 76 23.26 -35.95 -5.60
CA LEU A 76 24.50 -36.13 -4.90
C LEU A 76 24.92 -37.58 -5.10
N ARG A 77 26.03 -37.78 -5.83
CA ARG A 77 26.66 -39.10 -5.96
C ARG A 77 27.54 -39.29 -4.73
N LEU A 78 27.30 -40.37 -4.00
CA LEU A 78 28.19 -40.83 -2.95
C LEU A 78 29.52 -41.22 -3.59
N VAL A 79 30.58 -40.47 -3.32
CA VAL A 79 31.95 -40.85 -3.68
C VAL A 79 32.42 -41.83 -2.61
N LYS A 80 32.82 -43.02 -3.04
CA LYS A 80 33.37 -44.08 -2.18
C LYS A 80 34.89 -43.97 -2.15
#